data_AF-A0A7X5FFL4-F1
#
_entry.id   AF-A0A7X5FFL4-F1
#
_cell.length_a   1.000
_cell.length_b   1.000
_cell.length_c   1.000
_cell.angle_alpha   90.00
_cell.angle_beta   90.00
_cell.angle_gamma   90.00
#
_symmetry.space_group_name_H-M   'P 1'
#
loop_
_entity.id
_entity.type
_entity.pdbx_description
1 polymer ?
#
loop_
_entity_poly.entity_id
_entity_poly.type
_entity_poly.pdbx_seq_one_letter_code
_entity_poly.pdbx_strand_id
1 'polypeptide(L)' 'MEKKVKNSDTLKQRYLDVIAFHFGKNLADLYAKFYADKSDDVVKNSVEELLREYLGKKEANLQIKKLSCKV' A
#
# COMPACT_ATOMS: atom_id res chain seq x y z
N MET A 1 3.27 20.60 -16.76
CA MET A 1 2.36 20.38 -15.63
C MET A 1 2.97 19.33 -14.72
N GLU A 2 3.87 19.77 -13.85
CA GLU A 2 4.55 18.91 -12.89
C GLU A 2 3.63 18.74 -11.69
N LYS A 3 2.92 17.61 -11.59
CA LYS A 3 2.22 17.27 -10.36
C LYS A 3 3.29 16.94 -9.32
N LYS A 4 3.61 17.94 -8.49
CA LYS A 4 4.35 17.78 -7.23
C LYS A 4 3.78 16.56 -6.51
N VAL A 5 4.52 15.46 -6.52
CA VAL A 5 4.30 14.34 -5.62
C VAL A 5 4.59 14.91 -4.24
N LYS A 6 3.55 15.38 -3.56
CA LYS A 6 3.64 15.81 -2.16
C LYS A 6 4.18 14.61 -1.38
N ASN A 7 5.45 14.72 -1.04
CA ASN A 7 6.15 13.91 -0.07
C ASN A 7 5.40 14.07 1.26
N SER A 8 4.40 13.21 1.45
CA SER A 8 3.77 13.00 2.74
C SER A 8 4.06 11.54 3.01
N ASP A 9 4.97 11.27 3.93
CA ASP A 9 5.28 9.95 4.50
C ASP A 9 4.04 9.32 5.17
N THR A 10 2.93 9.20 4.44
CA THR A 10 1.69 8.61 4.91
C THR A 10 1.79 7.11 4.76
N LEU A 11 1.29 6.41 5.76
CA LEU A 11 1.19 4.96 5.82
C LEU A 11 0.59 4.39 4.52
N LYS A 12 -0.42 5.08 3.96
CA LYS A 12 -1.01 4.84 2.64
C LYS A 12 -0.01 4.77 1.49
N GLN A 13 0.94 5.70 1.36
CA GLN A 13 1.93 5.63 0.28
C GLN A 13 2.81 4.39 0.40
N ARG A 14 3.17 4.00 1.62
CA ARG A 14 3.97 2.78 1.87
C ARG A 14 3.22 1.52 1.44
N TYR A 15 1.91 1.44 1.69
CA TYR A 15 1.09 0.32 1.19
C TYR A 15 0.99 0.29 -0.33
N LEU A 16 0.82 1.46 -0.96
CA LEU A 16 0.80 1.56 -2.43
C LEU A 16 2.14 1.14 -3.05
N ASP A 17 3.26 1.46 -2.40
CA ASP A 17 4.59 1.04 -2.84
C ASP A 17 4.75 -0.49 -2.80
N VAL A 18 4.21 -1.13 -1.74
CA VAL A 18 4.18 -2.59 -1.66
C VAL A 18 3.30 -3.21 -2.74
N ILE A 19 2.14 -2.63 -3.03
CA ILE A 19 1.33 -3.07 -4.18
C ILE A 19 2.12 -2.90 -5.48
N ALA A 20 2.81 -1.77 -5.67
CA ALA A 20 3.60 -1.53 -6.86
C ALA A 20 4.74 -2.55 -7.03
N PHE A 21 5.36 -2.97 -5.92
CA PHE A 21 6.43 -3.96 -5.90
C PHE A 21 5.94 -5.37 -6.27
N HIS A 22 4.80 -5.81 -5.75
CA HIS A 22 4.28 -7.17 -5.97
C HIS A 22 3.41 -7.32 -7.22
N PHE A 23 2.58 -6.32 -7.52
CA PHE A 23 1.56 -6.38 -8.56
C PHE A 23 1.79 -5.39 -9.71
N GLY A 24 2.79 -4.52 -9.57
CA GLY A 24 3.13 -3.52 -10.56
C GLY A 24 2.44 -2.17 -10.37
N LYS A 25 3.01 -1.16 -11.03
CA LYS A 25 2.64 0.25 -10.86
C LYS A 25 1.22 0.58 -11.29
N ASN A 26 0.67 -0.16 -12.26
CA ASN A 26 -0.70 0.04 -12.75
C ASN A 26 -1.75 -0.29 -11.68
N LEU A 27 -1.56 -1.39 -10.94
CA LEU A 27 -2.48 -1.76 -9.86
C LEU A 27 -2.36 -0.78 -8.68
N ALA A 28 -1.13 -0.36 -8.36
CA ALA A 28 -0.90 0.65 -7.34
C ALA A 28 -1.57 1.99 -7.66
N ASP A 29 -1.51 2.46 -8.91
CA ASP A 29 -2.18 3.70 -9.33
C ASP A 29 -3.71 3.58 -9.27
N LEU A 30 -4.25 2.42 -9.67
CA LEU A 30 -5.68 2.13 -9.53
C LEU A 30 -6.11 2.14 -8.06
N TYR A 31 -5.35 1.48 -7.18
CA TYR A 31 -5.59 1.49 -5.74
C TYR A 31 -5.49 2.90 -5.16
N ALA A 32 -4.50 3.69 -5.56
CA ALA A 32 -4.34 5.07 -5.10
C ALA A 32 -5.57 5.93 -5.42
N LYS A 33 -6.16 5.75 -6.61
CA LYS A 33 -7.39 6.43 -7.05
C LYS A 33 -8.61 5.90 -6.32
N PHE A 34 -8.78 4.58 -6.26
CA PHE A 34 -9.95 3.94 -5.65
C PHE A 34 -10.05 4.24 -4.15
N TYR A 35 -8.91 4.26 -3.48
CA TYR A 35 -8.82 4.54 -2.06
C TYR A 35 -8.46 6.00 -1.76
N ALA A 36 -8.49 6.92 -2.73
CA ALA A 36 -8.07 8.32 -2.54
C ALA A 36 -8.77 8.98 -1.35
N ASP A 37 -10.06 8.72 -1.19
CA ASP A 37 -10.94 9.25 -0.13
C ASP A 37 -11.11 8.31 1.08
N LYS A 38 -10.42 7.16 1.07
CA LYS A 38 -10.50 6.19 2.16
C LYS A 38 -9.41 6.45 3.21
N SER A 39 -9.77 6.22 4.47
CA SER A 39 -8.85 6.27 5.61
C SER A 39 -7.71 5.27 5.46
N ASP A 40 -6.53 5.59 6.02
CA ASP A 40 -5.35 4.72 6.00
C ASP A 40 -5.63 3.30 6.54
N ASP A 41 -6.52 3.16 7.53
CA ASP A 41 -6.90 1.85 8.10
C ASP A 41 -7.61 0.95 7.08
N VAL A 42 -8.49 1.53 6.26
CA VAL A 42 -9.20 0.81 5.19
C VAL A 42 -8.20 0.38 4.12
N VAL A 43 -7.27 1.26 3.75
CA VAL A 43 -6.21 0.94 2.77
C VAL A 43 -5.33 -0.19 3.29
N LYS A 44 -4.89 -0.08 4.55
CA LYS A 44 -4.10 -1.11 5.22
C LYS A 44 -4.79 -2.47 5.16
N ASN A 45 -6.05 -2.54 5.58
CA ASN A 45 -6.78 -3.81 5.62
C ASN A 45 -6.92 -4.43 4.23
N SER A 46 -7.24 -3.63 3.21
CA SER A 46 -7.31 -4.13 1.83
C SER A 46 -5.96 -4.59 1.29
N VAL A 47 -4.87 -3.87 1.57
CA VAL A 47 -3.52 -4.28 1.15
C VAL A 47 -3.07 -5.55 1.89
N GLU A 48 -3.37 -5.66 3.19
CA GLU A 48 -3.06 -6.85 3.98
C GLU A 48 -3.80 -8.09 3.45
N GLU A 49 -5.09 -7.94 3.13
CA GLU A 49 -5.89 -9.01 2.54
C GLU A 49 -5.32 -9.44 1.18
N LEU A 50 -5.06 -8.48 0.29
CA LEU A 50 -4.49 -8.74 -1.03
C LEU A 50 -3.12 -9.45 -0.94
N LEU A 51 -2.24 -8.99 -0.05
CA LEU A 51 -0.94 -9.62 0.19
C LEU A 51 -1.10 -11.01 0.80
N ARG A 52 -2.11 -11.22 1.66
CA ARG A 52 -2.39 -12.51 2.29
C ARG A 52 -2.88 -13.53 1.27
N GLU A 53 -3.68 -13.11 0.29
CA GLU A 53 -4.09 -13.98 -0.80
C GLU A 53 -2.92 -14.29 -1.75
N TYR A 54 -2.07 -13.31 -2.05
CA TYR A 54 -0.96 -13.49 -2.99
C TYR A 54 0.26 -14.22 -2.42
N LEU A 55 0.74 -13.82 -1.23
CA LEU A 55 1.96 -14.36 -0.60
C LEU A 55 1.67 -15.36 0.52
N GLY A 56 0.42 -15.45 0.97
CA GLY A 56 0.05 -16.18 2.17
C GLY A 56 0.18 -15.35 3.46
N LYS A 57 -0.51 -15.80 4.51
CA LYS A 57 -0.67 -15.07 5.80
C LYS A 57 0.65 -14.67 6.47
N LYS A 58 1.69 -15.50 6.37
CA LYS A 58 2.97 -15.29 7.06
C LYS A 58 3.80 -14.18 6.40
N GLU A 59 3.91 -14.22 5.08
CA GLU A 59 4.66 -13.23 4.28
C GLU A 59 3.95 -11.88 4.29
N ALA A 60 2.62 -11.86 4.16
CA ALA A 60 1.83 -10.63 4.25
C ALA A 60 2.07 -9.90 5.58
N ASN A 61 1.99 -10.61 6.71
CA ASN A 61 2.27 -10.03 8.03
C ASN A 61 3.70 -9.48 8.14
N LEU A 62 4.68 -10.16 7.54
CA LEU A 62 6.06 -9.68 7.56
C LEU A 62 6.21 -8.36 6.78
N GLN A 63 5.58 -8.25 5.61
CA GLN A 63 5.61 -7.04 4.80
C GLN A 63 4.91 -5.89 5.52
N ILE A 64 3.70 -6.11 6.06
CA ILE A 64 2.97 -5.08 6.82
C ILE A 64 3.76 -4.64 8.06
N LYS A 65 4.38 -5.58 8.79
CA LYS A 65 5.23 -5.28 9.95
C LYS A 65 6.47 -4.44 9.57
N LYS A 66 7.11 -4.73 8.43
CA LYS A 66 8.23 -3.93 7.90
C LYS A 66 7.80 -2.48 7.59
N LEU A 67 6.58 -2.27 7.09
CA LEU A 67 6.06 -0.93 6.81
C LEU A 67 5.77 -0.16 8.11
N SER A 68 5.31 -0.86 9.16
CA SER A 68 5.01 -0.29 10.48
C SER A 68 6.26 -0.01 11.33
N CYS A 69 7.37 -0.73 11.14
CA CYS A 69 8.62 -0.55 11.91
C CYS A 69 9.53 0.59 11.39
N LYS A 70 9.19 1.23 10.26
CA LYS A 70 9.95 2.36 9.68
C LYS A 70 9.47 3.73 10.21
N VAL A 71 9.10 3.80 11.48
CA VAL A 71 8.71 5.05 12.17
C VAL A 71 9.69 5.27 13.31
#